data_AF-X1MLU4-F1
#
_entry.id   AF-X1MLU4-F1
#
_cell.length_a   1.000
_cell.length_b   1.000
_cell.length_c   1.000
_cell.angle_alpha   90.00
_cell.angle_beta   90.00
_cell.angle_gamma   90.00
#
_symmetry.space_group_name_H-M   'P 1'
#
loop_
_entity.id
_entity.type
_entity.pdbx_description
1 polymer ?
#
loop_
_entity_poly.entity_id
_entity_poly.type
_entity_poly.pdbx_seq_one_letter_code
_entity_poly.pdbx_strand_id
1 'polypeptide(L)'
;NSVYPECVEAARGIPVIANGGIETPEMVQSLVEMGIGGVMMGRPAMRNPAIFDLIKNELGTNNPPKPVPTIDDLTREYDDIYEAIDGSEQYRSRFLKVVGRARPHY
;
A
#
# COMPACT_ATOMS: atom_id res chain seq x y z
N ASN A 1 2.86 -12.04 12.32
CA ASN A 1 2.33 -10.66 12.26
C ASN A 1 2.96 -9.88 13.41
N SER A 2 3.45 -8.66 13.16
CA SER A 2 4.12 -7.82 14.17
C SER A 2 3.18 -6.82 14.86
N VAL A 3 1.87 -6.97 14.65
CA VAL A 3 0.84 -6.15 15.27
C VAL A 3 0.16 -6.99 16.36
N TYR A 4 0.12 -6.43 17.57
CA TYR A 4 -0.28 -7.12 18.80
C TYR A 4 -1.60 -6.54 19.33
N PRO A 5 -2.61 -7.36 19.68
CA PRO A 5 -3.88 -6.88 20.23
C PRO A 5 -3.72 -5.97 21.45
N GLU A 6 -2.71 -6.22 22.28
CA GLU A 6 -2.37 -5.44 23.47
C GLU A 6 -2.12 -3.96 23.14
N CYS A 7 -1.65 -3.64 21.93
CA CYS A 7 -1.49 -2.26 21.48
C CYS A 7 -2.83 -1.55 21.30
N VAL A 8 -3.86 -2.25 20.81
CA VAL A 8 -5.22 -1.69 20.63
C VAL A 8 -5.87 -1.48 21.99
N GLU A 9 -5.79 -2.48 22.88
CA GLU A 9 -6.33 -2.40 24.24
C GLU A 9 -5.68 -1.26 25.04
N ALA A 10 -4.35 -1.14 24.97
CA ALA A 10 -3.61 -0.10 25.67
C ALA A 10 -3.95 1.31 25.18
N ALA A 11 -4.40 1.47 23.93
CA ALA A 11 -4.73 2.76 23.34
C ALA A 11 -6.02 3.39 23.90
N ARG A 12 -6.83 2.63 24.66
CA ARG A 12 -8.01 3.13 25.39
C ARG A 12 -8.93 4.04 24.56
N GLY A 13 -9.29 3.59 23.36
CA GLY A 13 -10.19 4.30 22.44
C GLY A 13 -9.50 5.30 21.50
N ILE A 14 -8.18 5.49 21.61
CA ILE A 14 -7.40 6.22 20.59
C ILE A 14 -7.21 5.31 19.37
N PRO A 15 -7.55 5.74 18.14
CA PRO A 15 -7.37 4.92 16.95
C PRO A 15 -5.92 4.51 16.73
N VAL A 16 -5.69 3.20 16.59
CA VAL A 16 -4.36 2.63 16.31
C VAL A 16 -4.19 2.40 14.80
N ILE A 17 -3.09 2.88 14.24
CA ILE A 17 -2.69 2.59 12.86
C ILE A 17 -1.68 1.45 12.85
N ALA A 18 -2.09 0.30 12.33
CA ALA A 18 -1.22 -0.87 12.19
C ALA A 18 -0.22 -0.67 11.04
N ASN A 19 1.05 -0.99 11.28
CA ASN A 19 2.10 -0.94 10.27
C ASN A 19 3.02 -2.17 10.37
N GLY A 20 3.64 -2.54 9.25
CA GLY A 20 4.67 -3.57 9.18
C GLY A 20 4.21 -4.83 8.45
N GLY A 21 4.65 -4.97 7.19
CA GLY A 21 4.48 -6.22 6.43
C GLY A 21 3.05 -6.57 6.02
N ILE A 22 2.15 -5.60 6.03
CA ILE A 22 0.74 -5.74 5.61
C ILE A 22 0.70 -5.61 4.09
N GLU A 23 0.43 -6.69 3.37
CA GLU A 23 0.43 -6.70 1.89
C GLU A 23 -0.78 -7.41 1.27
N THR A 24 -1.65 -8.03 2.07
CA THR A 24 -2.79 -8.82 1.56
C THR A 24 -4.12 -8.39 2.20
N PRO A 25 -5.26 -8.61 1.51
CA PRO A 25 -6.59 -8.37 2.06
C PRO A 25 -6.86 -9.13 3.36
N GLU A 26 -6.43 -10.39 3.48
CA GLU A 26 -6.65 -11.20 4.68
C GLU A 26 -5.90 -10.63 5.89
N MET A 27 -4.68 -10.12 5.67
CA MET A 27 -3.94 -9.41 6.72
C MET A 27 -4.71 -8.17 7.16
N VAL A 28 -5.24 -7.38 6.22
CA VAL A 28 -6.05 -6.20 6.55
C VAL A 28 -7.33 -6.58 7.29
N GLN A 29 -8.03 -7.64 6.86
CA GLN A 29 -9.25 -8.11 7.51
C GLN A 29 -8.98 -8.53 8.96
N SER A 30 -7.94 -9.33 9.21
CA SER A 30 -7.56 -9.74 10.58
C SER A 30 -7.22 -8.55 11.48
N LEU A 31 -6.68 -7.47 10.91
CA LEU A 31 -6.37 -6.24 11.63
C LEU A 31 -7.66 -5.45 11.93
N VAL A 32 -8.57 -5.34 10.97
CA VAL A 32 -9.89 -4.71 11.18
C VAL A 32 -10.67 -5.42 12.29
N GLU A 33 -10.65 -6.75 12.31
CA GLU A 33 -11.25 -7.57 13.38
C GLU A 33 -10.60 -7.32 14.76
N MET A 34 -9.31 -6.95 14.79
CA MET A 34 -8.60 -6.54 16.01
C MET A 34 -8.99 -5.14 16.51
N GLY A 35 -9.79 -4.37 15.76
CA GLY A 35 -10.25 -3.04 16.17
C GLY A 35 -9.25 -1.90 15.89
N ILE A 36 -8.32 -2.09 14.96
CA ILE A 36 -7.45 -1.00 14.49
C ILE A 36 -8.25 0.09 13.76
N GLY A 37 -7.80 1.33 13.87
CA GLY A 37 -8.40 2.46 13.14
C GLY A 37 -7.97 2.56 11.69
N GLY A 38 -6.85 1.91 11.32
CA GLY A 38 -6.38 1.87 9.93
C GLY A 38 -5.07 1.12 9.75
N VAL A 39 -4.67 0.93 8.49
CA VAL A 39 -3.41 0.28 8.11
C VAL A 39 -2.51 1.25 7.35
N MET A 40 -1.21 1.15 7.59
CA MET A 40 -0.18 1.88 6.85
C MET A 40 0.70 0.89 6.10
N MET A 41 0.87 1.10 4.79
CA MET A 41 1.67 0.24 3.91
C MET A 41 2.80 1.06 3.27
N GLY A 42 4.05 0.65 3.50
CA GLY A 42 5.24 1.31 2.92
C GLY A 42 5.76 0.57 1.70
N ARG A 43 6.61 -0.45 1.91
CA ARG A 43 7.21 -1.27 0.86
C ARG A 43 6.22 -1.81 -0.19
N PRO A 44 5.02 -2.29 0.17
CA PRO A 44 4.04 -2.76 -0.82
C PRO A 44 3.55 -1.64 -1.73
N ALA A 45 3.21 -0.48 -1.16
CA ALA A 45 2.76 0.69 -1.90
C ALA A 45 3.84 1.24 -2.84
N MET A 46 5.12 1.14 -2.45
CA MET A 46 6.24 1.52 -3.33
C MET A 46 6.40 0.59 -4.54
N ARG A 47 6.06 -0.69 -4.42
CA ARG A 47 6.14 -1.67 -5.52
C ARG A 47 4.90 -1.60 -6.42
N ASN A 48 3.74 -1.43 -5.81
CA ASN A 48 2.47 -1.30 -6.50
C ASN A 48 1.61 -0.22 -5.80
N PRO A 49 1.65 1.03 -6.29
CA PRO A 49 0.84 2.13 -5.74
C PRO A 49 -0.67 1.83 -5.74
N ALA A 50 -1.16 0.99 -6.64
CA ALA A 50 -2.58 0.64 -6.74
C ALA A 50 -3.05 -0.37 -5.67
N ILE A 51 -2.17 -0.84 -4.78
CA ILE A 51 -2.49 -1.83 -3.74
C ILE A 51 -3.66 -1.43 -2.83
N PHE A 52 -3.86 -0.14 -2.58
CA PHE A 52 -4.94 0.33 -1.73
C PHE A 52 -6.32 0.08 -2.35
N ASP A 53 -6.49 0.38 -3.63
CA ASP A 53 -7.76 0.14 -4.32
C ASP A 53 -7.94 -1.34 -4.66
N LEU A 54 -6.86 -2.08 -4.92
CA LEU A 54 -6.90 -3.56 -4.99
C LEU A 54 -7.52 -4.16 -3.74
N ILE A 55 -6.95 -3.87 -2.56
CA ILE A 55 -7.44 -4.40 -1.28
C ILE A 55 -8.84 -3.89 -0.98
N LYS A 56 -9.13 -2.59 -1.19
CA LYS A 56 -10.47 -2.04 -0.93
C LYS A 56 -11.54 -2.62 -1.84
N ASN A 57 -11.22 -2.93 -3.10
CA ASN A 57 -12.14 -3.61 -4.02
C ASN A 57 -12.41 -5.04 -3.53
N GLU A 58 -11.36 -5.77 -3.14
CA GLU A 58 -11.47 -7.16 -2.69
C GLU A 58 -12.23 -7.28 -1.36
N LEU A 59 -12.01 -6.35 -0.43
CA LEU A 59 -12.77 -6.25 0.82
C LEU A 59 -14.18 -5.62 0.64
N GLY A 60 -14.57 -5.24 -0.58
CA GLY A 60 -15.88 -4.62 -0.86
C GLY A 60 -16.06 -3.21 -0.25
N THR A 61 -14.98 -2.58 0.22
CA THR A 61 -15.01 -1.21 0.76
C THR A 61 -15.17 -0.17 -0.35
N ASN A 62 -14.61 -0.44 -1.53
CA ASN A 62 -14.94 0.32 -2.74
C ASN A 62 -16.21 -0.29 -3.36
N ASN A 63 -17.32 0.46 -3.29
CA ASN A 63 -18.59 0.08 -3.90
C ASN A 63 -19.20 1.30 -4.64
N PRO A 64 -19.19 1.33 -6.00
CA PRO A 64 -18.71 0.27 -6.88
C PRO A 64 -17.18 0.08 -6.82
N PRO A 65 -16.64 -1.07 -7.27
CA PRO A 65 -15.21 -1.27 -7.40
C PRO A 65 -14.56 -0.18 -8.23
N LYS A 66 -13.41 0.33 -7.78
CA LYS A 66 -12.65 1.34 -8.53
C LYS A 66 -11.79 0.68 -9.61
N PRO A 67 -11.54 1.36 -10.74
CA PRO A 67 -10.54 0.90 -11.70
C PRO A 67 -9.17 0.82 -11.03
N VAL A 68 -8.42 -0.23 -11.32
CA VAL A 68 -7.07 -0.45 -10.80
C VAL A 68 -6.10 -0.38 -11.97
N PRO A 69 -5.19 0.61 -12.02
CA PRO A 69 -4.19 0.70 -13.07
C PRO A 69 -3.17 -0.45 -12.96
N THR A 70 -2.64 -0.87 -14.10
CA THR A 70 -1.53 -1.83 -14.13
C THR A 70 -0.21 -1.16 -13.73
N ILE A 71 0.82 -1.95 -13.46
CA ILE A 71 2.18 -1.41 -13.23
C ILE A 71 2.68 -0.63 -14.45
N ASP A 72 2.35 -1.07 -15.66
CA ASP A 72 2.76 -0.39 -16.88
C ASP A 72 2.05 0.96 -17.02
N ASP A 73 0.77 1.05 -16.66
CA ASP A 73 0.03 2.32 -16.64
C ASP A 73 0.66 3.31 -15.67
N LEU A 74 0.97 2.86 -14.45
CA LEU A 74 1.61 3.68 -13.42
C LEU A 74 3.03 4.11 -13.81
N THR A 75 3.77 3.23 -14.51
CA THR A 75 5.13 3.54 -14.98
C THR A 75 5.09 4.61 -16.07
N ARG A 76 4.14 4.49 -17.00
CA ARG A 76 3.91 5.50 -18.04
C ARG A 76 3.47 6.85 -17.46
N GLU A 77 2.51 6.85 -16.52
CA GLU A 77 2.08 8.08 -15.84
C GLU A 77 3.25 8.75 -15.10
N TYR A 78 4.11 7.96 -14.44
CA TYR A 78 5.32 8.49 -13.81
C TYR A 78 6.26 9.15 -14.83
N ASP A 79 6.48 8.52 -15.99
CA ASP A 79 7.32 9.06 -17.06
C ASP A 79 6.74 10.35 -17.65
N ASP A 80 5.42 10.43 -17.84
CA ASP A 80 4.75 11.65 -18.30
C ASP A 80 4.96 12.82 -17.31
N ILE A 81 4.84 12.54 -16.00
CA ILE A 81 5.10 13.55 -14.94
C ILE A 81 6.57 13.94 -14.93
N TYR A 82 7.48 12.95 -15.06
CA TYR A 82 8.92 13.16 -15.10
C TYR A 82 9.32 14.13 -16.22
N GLU A 83 8.80 13.93 -17.44
CA GLU A 83 9.05 14.81 -18.57
C GLU A 83 8.46 16.21 -18.36
N ALA A 84 7.23 16.28 -17.83
CA ALA A 84 6.52 17.54 -17.64
C ALA A 84 7.20 18.50 -16.64
N ILE A 85 7.99 17.98 -15.70
CA ILE A 85 8.64 18.77 -14.64
C ILE A 85 10.16 18.87 -14.78
N ASP A 86 10.75 18.38 -15.88
CA ASP A 86 12.21 18.20 -16.02
C ASP A 86 12.79 17.46 -14.80
N GLY A 87 12.23 16.28 -14.54
CA GLY A 87 12.50 15.50 -13.34
C GLY A 87 13.96 15.06 -13.21
N SER A 88 14.38 14.74 -11.98
CA SER A 88 15.72 14.21 -11.75
C SER A 88 15.81 12.72 -12.12
N GLU A 89 16.74 12.39 -13.02
CA GLU A 89 17.12 11.01 -13.37
C GLU A 89 17.44 10.15 -12.15
N GLN A 90 17.95 10.75 -11.07
CA GLN A 90 18.23 10.04 -9.82
C GLN A 90 16.94 9.46 -9.20
N TYR A 91 15.84 10.22 -9.18
CA TYR A 91 14.57 9.78 -8.62
C TYR A 91 13.88 8.78 -9.55
N ARG A 92 13.91 9.04 -10.86
CA ARG A 92 13.39 8.10 -11.86
C ARG A 92 14.08 6.74 -11.79
N SER A 93 15.41 6.72 -11.72
CA SER A 93 16.18 5.49 -11.55
C SER A 93 15.82 4.73 -10.25
N ARG A 94 15.55 5.45 -9.15
CA ARG A 94 15.13 4.84 -7.88
C ARG A 94 13.73 4.25 -7.97
N PHE A 95 12.79 4.94 -8.62
CA PHE A 95 11.45 4.44 -8.86
C PHE A 95 11.46 3.14 -9.68
N LEU A 96 12.16 3.13 -10.82
CA LEU A 96 12.29 1.96 -11.71
C LEU A 96 12.97 0.76 -11.05
N LYS A 97 13.76 0.97 -9.99
CA LYS A 97 14.37 -0.12 -9.20
C LYS A 97 13.37 -0.83 -8.29
N VAL A 98 12.24 -0.20 -7.95
CA VAL A 98 11.31 -0.70 -6.93
C VAL A 98 9.95 -1.07 -7.52
N VAL A 99 9.42 -0.25 -8.43
CA VAL A 99 8.10 -0.48 -9.03
C VAL A 99 8.03 -1.85 -9.73
N GLY A 100 6.91 -2.55 -9.55
CA GLY A 100 6.66 -3.88 -10.12
C GLY A 100 7.52 -5.01 -9.54
N ARG A 101 8.46 -4.74 -8.62
CA ARG A 101 9.33 -5.78 -8.06
C ARG A 101 8.59 -6.60 -7.01
N ALA A 102 8.72 -7.92 -7.09
CA ALA A 102 8.29 -8.82 -6.04
C ALA A 102 9.10 -8.60 -4.74
N ARG A 103 8.59 -9.13 -3.62
CA ARG A 103 9.29 -9.09 -2.34
C ARG A 103 10.66 -9.77 -2.47
N PRO A 104 11.77 -9.13 -2.07
CA PRO A 104 13.02 -9.84 -1.94
C PRO A 104 12.81 -10.99 -0.94
N HIS A 105 13.15 -12.20 -1.36
CA HIS A 105 13.29 -13.31 -0.44
C HIS A 105 14.52 -13.01 0.43
N TYR A 106 14.31 -12.83 1.74
CA TYR A 106 15.35 -12.82 2.75
C TYR A 106 15.20 -14.07 3.59
#